data_AF-A0A7X7ZSS3-F1
#
_entry.id   AF-A0A7X7ZSS3-F1
#
_cell.length_a   1.000
_cell.length_b   1.000
_cell.length_c   1.000
_cell.angle_alpha   90.00
_cell.angle_beta   90.00
_cell.angle_gamma   90.00
#
_symmetry.space_group_name_H-M   'P 1'
#
loop_
_entity.id
_entity.type
_entity.pdbx_description
1 polymer ?
#
loop_
_entity_poly.entity_id
_entity_poly.type
_entity_poly.pdbx_seq_one_letter_code
_entity_poly.pdbx_strand_id
1 'polypeptide(L)'
;MTVCQDCFSNKHLQRYIEVYGIKNYCETCKKASKVLELSSLEEIFSRIKSVYTIDSNGASFFESIQRDLNLFSHGENEANRILNEVYGKEEWNKIQSEQYSLKPAPSLDEEWDEFTESLKHGNRFFTQTNLKDYLEAAFNLLRAETSEIQYRINPEVKLYRGRINLPRKRYYTKSLYAPPKQNTPGGRANPQWIPYLYLADNEVTAIAECRPQIGQTLSIGSFIIDTPVSILRFKLLDLMDVIISYEIGQISDIDVLSIREFFSLISGKLSQPIDPNISALEYIPTQYICEYFKSKGVQGIAYASSMTGGTNIALFDPSIARCYTSKCYKIDDINYKHNRVTKKSKGNKVSVDMLTA
;
A
#
# COMPACT_ATOMS: atom_id res chain seq x y z
N MET A 1 23.02 7.66 -25.88
CA MET A 1 23.98 7.49 -24.77
C MET A 1 23.56 6.33 -23.88
N THR A 2 24.49 5.63 -23.24
CA THR A 2 24.15 4.51 -22.33
C THR A 2 24.21 4.86 -20.85
N VAL A 3 23.22 4.38 -20.08
CA VAL A 3 23.12 4.53 -18.62
C VAL A 3 23.11 3.16 -17.94
N CYS A 4 23.56 3.10 -16.68
CA CYS A 4 23.51 1.87 -15.87
C CYS A 4 22.84 2.12 -14.51
N GLN A 5 22.64 1.06 -13.73
CA GLN A 5 22.06 1.13 -12.39
C GLN A 5 22.78 2.13 -11.47
N ASP A 6 24.11 2.25 -11.59
CA ASP A 6 24.92 3.14 -10.74
C ASP A 6 24.69 4.62 -11.04
N CYS A 7 24.02 4.98 -12.14
CA CYS A 7 23.62 6.35 -12.47
C CYS A 7 22.37 6.81 -11.69
N PHE A 8 21.68 5.87 -11.03
CA PHE A 8 20.41 6.10 -10.35
C PHE A 8 20.50 5.66 -8.89
N SER A 9 19.74 6.31 -8.01
CA SER A 9 19.60 5.92 -6.60
C SER A 9 18.28 5.19 -6.33
N ASN A 10 17.28 5.33 -7.21
CA ASN A 10 16.00 4.66 -7.03
C ASN A 10 16.10 3.17 -7.37
N LYS A 11 15.81 2.33 -6.37
CA LYS A 11 15.94 0.86 -6.45
C LYS A 11 15.10 0.22 -7.56
N HIS A 12 13.96 0.80 -7.93
CA HIS A 12 13.09 0.23 -8.97
C HIS A 12 13.72 0.41 -10.34
N LEU A 13 14.22 1.61 -10.63
CA LEU A 13 14.92 1.88 -11.89
C LEU A 13 16.25 1.13 -11.97
N GLN A 14 16.98 1.02 -10.86
CA GLN A 14 18.18 0.16 -10.78
C GLN A 14 17.84 -1.28 -11.16
N ARG A 15 16.81 -1.87 -10.54
CA ARG A 15 16.38 -3.24 -10.83
C ARG A 15 15.89 -3.40 -12.27
N TYR A 16 15.19 -2.41 -12.82
CA TYR A 16 14.76 -2.42 -14.22
C TYR A 16 15.99 -2.53 -15.15
N ILE A 17 17.02 -1.70 -14.95
CA ILE A 17 18.26 -1.76 -15.73
C ILE A 17 19.01 -3.08 -15.49
N GLU A 18 19.00 -3.61 -14.27
CA GLU A 18 19.59 -4.92 -13.96
C GLU A 18 18.91 -6.07 -14.70
N VAL A 19 17.60 -6.01 -14.90
CA VAL A 19 16.84 -7.06 -15.58
C VAL A 19 17.00 -6.95 -17.09
N TYR A 20 16.76 -5.77 -17.65
CA TYR A 20 16.66 -5.56 -19.11
C TYR A 20 17.97 -5.10 -19.77
N GLY A 21 18.94 -4.64 -18.98
CA GLY A 21 20.20 -4.14 -19.50
C GLY A 21 21.13 -5.23 -20.02
N ILE A 22 21.96 -4.85 -21.00
CA ILE A 22 22.99 -5.69 -21.60
C ILE A 22 24.36 -5.36 -20.98
N LYS A 23 25.24 -6.36 -20.86
CA LYS A 23 26.60 -6.13 -20.35
C LYS A 23 27.37 -5.25 -21.33
N ASN A 24 27.72 -4.04 -20.91
CA ASN A 24 28.52 -3.11 -21.70
C ASN A 24 29.18 -2.06 -20.79
N TYR A 25 29.85 -1.09 -21.38
CA TYR A 25 30.41 0.07 -20.68
C TYR A 25 29.40 1.21 -20.63
N CYS A 26 29.12 1.73 -19.42
CA CYS A 26 28.23 2.87 -19.25
C CYS A 26 28.92 4.18 -19.66
N GLU A 27 28.34 4.87 -20.64
CA GLU A 27 28.87 6.13 -21.15
C GLU A 27 28.76 7.28 -20.13
N THR A 28 27.82 7.21 -19.19
CA THR A 28 27.63 8.23 -18.16
C THR A 28 28.60 8.09 -17.00
N CYS A 29 28.61 6.95 -16.31
CA CYS A 29 29.43 6.76 -15.10
C CYS A 29 30.79 6.08 -15.37
N LYS A 30 31.08 5.70 -16.61
CA LYS A 30 32.37 5.14 -17.05
C LYS A 30 32.74 3.81 -16.36
N LYS A 31 31.73 2.99 -16.04
CA LYS A 31 31.89 1.66 -15.43
C LYS A 31 31.35 0.56 -16.34
N ALA A 32 31.96 -0.61 -16.31
CA ALA A 32 31.40 -1.82 -16.90
C ALA A 32 30.24 -2.33 -16.02
N SER A 33 29.04 -2.45 -16.61
CA SER A 33 27.84 -2.87 -15.90
C SER A 33 26.80 -3.41 -16.89
N LYS A 34 25.59 -3.71 -16.42
CA LYS A 34 24.42 -3.78 -17.30
C LYS A 34 23.97 -2.37 -17.65
N VAL A 35 23.80 -2.10 -18.93
CA VAL A 35 23.43 -0.78 -19.46
C VAL A 35 22.18 -0.88 -20.31
N LEU A 36 21.45 0.23 -20.39
CA LEU A 36 20.42 0.47 -21.38
C LEU A 36 20.79 1.70 -22.21
N GLU A 37 20.35 1.71 -23.46
CA GLU A 37 20.29 2.94 -24.24
C GLU A 37 19.28 3.87 -23.58
N LEU A 38 19.64 5.15 -23.42
CA LEU A 38 18.79 6.10 -22.75
C LEU A 38 17.45 6.33 -23.47
N SER A 39 17.43 6.14 -24.80
CA SER A 39 16.21 6.16 -25.61
C SER A 39 15.20 5.09 -25.19
N SER A 40 15.67 3.94 -24.68
CA SER A 40 14.79 2.89 -24.14
C SER A 40 14.14 3.26 -22.81
N LEU A 41 14.49 4.41 -22.20
CA LEU A 41 13.89 4.93 -20.98
C LEU A 41 12.96 6.13 -21.23
N GLU A 42 12.78 6.57 -22.48
CA GLU A 42 12.01 7.76 -22.83
C GLU A 42 10.59 7.73 -22.24
N GLU A 43 9.91 6.58 -22.32
CA GLU A 43 8.54 6.43 -21.80
C GLU A 43 8.50 6.48 -20.26
N ILE A 44 9.49 5.90 -19.57
CA ILE A 44 9.65 6.04 -18.11
C ILE A 44 9.80 7.52 -17.74
N PHE A 45 10.68 8.26 -18.41
CA PHE A 45 10.90 9.67 -18.11
C PHE A 45 9.72 10.56 -18.49
N SER A 46 9.02 10.24 -19.59
CA SER A 46 7.76 10.88 -19.96
C SER A 46 6.73 10.75 -18.84
N ARG A 47 6.60 9.56 -18.24
CA ARG A 47 5.73 9.30 -17.08
C ARG A 47 6.20 9.96 -15.80
N ILE A 48 7.51 10.04 -15.57
CA ILE A 48 8.06 10.85 -14.47
C ILE A 48 7.62 12.29 -14.63
N LYS A 49 7.78 12.89 -15.82
CA LYS A 49 7.37 14.29 -16.04
C LYS A 49 5.86 14.48 -15.87
N SER A 50 5.04 13.52 -16.31
CA SER A 50 3.58 13.65 -16.32
C SER A 50 2.94 13.74 -14.93
N VAL A 51 3.62 13.26 -13.88
CA VAL A 51 3.14 13.36 -12.49
C VAL A 51 3.50 14.69 -11.81
N TYR A 52 4.26 15.57 -12.48
CA TYR A 52 4.56 16.93 -12.00
C TYR A 52 3.73 17.97 -12.73
N THR A 53 3.54 19.12 -12.07
CA THR A 53 2.92 20.31 -12.65
C THR A 53 3.80 21.52 -12.42
N ILE A 54 3.65 22.54 -13.28
CA ILE A 54 4.29 23.84 -13.05
C ILE A 54 3.66 24.47 -11.81
N ASP A 55 4.51 24.96 -10.91
CA ASP A 55 4.15 25.57 -9.63
C ASP A 55 5.20 26.62 -9.25
N SER A 56 4.79 27.88 -9.14
CA SER A 56 5.68 29.02 -8.83
C SER A 56 6.22 29.04 -7.40
N ASN A 57 5.73 28.15 -6.53
CA ASN A 57 6.32 27.90 -5.21
C ASN A 57 7.08 26.57 -5.15
N GLY A 58 7.24 25.92 -6.29
CA GLY A 58 7.93 24.64 -6.44
C GLY A 58 9.44 24.77 -6.39
N ALA A 59 10.11 23.71 -6.82
CA ALA A 59 11.56 23.66 -6.99
C ALA A 59 11.91 23.44 -8.47
N SER A 60 13.19 23.46 -8.83
CA SER A 60 13.57 23.03 -10.18
C SER A 60 13.12 21.58 -10.44
N PHE A 61 12.94 21.20 -11.70
CA PHE A 61 12.51 19.85 -12.04
C PHE A 61 13.46 18.78 -11.45
N PHE A 62 14.78 19.02 -11.51
CA PHE A 62 15.79 18.15 -10.91
C PHE A 62 15.61 18.00 -9.39
N GLU A 63 15.46 19.11 -8.66
CA GLU A 63 15.26 19.06 -7.21
C GLU A 63 13.98 18.33 -6.83
N SER A 64 12.89 18.53 -7.58
CA SER A 64 11.61 17.87 -7.35
C SER A 64 11.68 16.36 -7.58
N ILE A 65 12.24 15.89 -8.70
CA ILE A 65 12.40 14.44 -8.93
C ILE A 65 13.44 13.81 -7.99
N GLN A 66 14.47 14.55 -7.59
CA GLN A 66 15.45 14.04 -6.62
C GLN A 66 14.85 13.93 -5.22
N ARG A 67 14.04 14.90 -4.79
CA ARG A 67 13.35 14.87 -3.50
C ARG A 67 12.30 13.76 -3.43
N ASP A 68 11.46 13.66 -4.46
CA ASP A 68 10.26 12.82 -4.40
C ASP A 68 10.52 11.37 -4.85
N LEU A 69 11.49 11.15 -5.75
CA LEU A 69 11.81 9.82 -6.31
C LEU A 69 13.18 9.30 -5.86
N ASN A 70 14.05 10.18 -5.31
CA ASN A 70 15.46 9.87 -5.09
C ASN A 70 16.10 9.25 -6.35
N LEU A 71 15.91 9.91 -7.50
CA LEU A 71 16.11 9.29 -8.81
C LEU A 71 17.59 9.07 -9.15
N PHE A 72 18.43 10.10 -9.04
CA PHE A 72 19.83 10.05 -9.47
C PHE A 72 20.80 9.77 -8.32
N SER A 73 21.95 9.19 -8.64
CA SER A 73 23.04 8.89 -7.69
C SER A 73 24.19 9.88 -7.73
N HIS A 74 24.27 10.67 -8.80
CA HIS A 74 25.30 11.68 -9.02
C HIS A 74 24.75 13.08 -8.79
N GLY A 75 25.63 14.08 -8.85
CA GLY A 75 25.23 15.47 -8.69
C GLY A 75 24.35 15.97 -9.83
N GLU A 76 23.82 17.19 -9.64
CA GLU A 76 22.92 17.84 -10.59
C GLU A 76 23.47 17.93 -12.02
N ASN A 77 24.79 18.10 -12.19
CA ASN A 77 25.41 18.20 -13.51
C ASN A 77 25.24 16.93 -14.35
N GLU A 78 25.50 15.76 -13.76
CA GLU A 78 25.30 14.46 -14.43
C GLU A 78 23.82 14.19 -14.69
N ALA A 79 22.95 14.51 -13.73
CA ALA A 79 21.50 14.38 -13.91
C ALA A 79 21.00 15.26 -15.06
N ASN A 80 21.41 16.53 -15.13
CA ASN A 80 21.05 17.45 -16.19
C ASN A 80 21.55 16.98 -17.57
N ARG A 81 22.69 16.29 -17.65
CA ARG A 81 23.14 15.65 -18.90
C ARG A 81 22.18 14.55 -19.35
N ILE A 82 21.76 13.67 -18.43
CA ILE A 82 20.77 12.61 -18.73
C ILE A 82 19.43 13.24 -19.14
N LEU A 83 18.93 14.20 -18.36
CA LEU A 83 17.63 14.84 -18.62
C LEU A 83 17.62 15.61 -19.95
N ASN A 84 18.71 16.32 -20.27
CA ASN A 84 18.86 17.01 -21.54
C ASN A 84 18.84 16.05 -22.75
N GLU A 85 19.46 14.88 -22.61
CA GLU A 85 19.44 13.88 -23.69
C GLU A 85 18.03 13.28 -23.84
N VAL A 86 17.36 12.92 -22.73
CA VAL A 86 16.02 12.31 -22.76
C VAL A 86 14.97 13.26 -23.34
N TYR A 87 14.91 14.50 -22.85
CA TYR A 87 13.88 15.44 -23.29
C TYR A 87 14.26 16.22 -24.54
N GLY A 88 15.54 16.20 -24.91
CA GLY A 88 16.10 17.06 -25.95
C GLY A 88 16.33 18.49 -25.47
N LYS A 89 17.29 19.17 -26.12
CA LYS A 89 17.80 20.49 -25.70
C LYS A 89 16.71 21.56 -25.57
N GLU A 90 15.80 21.64 -26.53
CA GLU A 90 14.77 22.69 -26.54
C GLU A 90 13.77 22.52 -25.40
N GLU A 91 13.22 21.31 -25.24
CA GLU A 91 12.26 21.02 -24.17
C GLU A 91 12.93 21.05 -22.79
N TRP A 92 14.17 20.57 -22.69
CA TRP A 92 14.91 20.64 -21.43
C TRP A 92 15.16 22.08 -20.98
N ASN A 93 15.54 22.99 -21.88
CA ASN A 93 15.69 24.41 -21.55
C ASN A 93 14.39 25.01 -21.00
N LYS A 94 13.24 24.62 -21.56
CA LYS A 94 11.93 25.05 -21.07
C LYS A 94 11.65 24.49 -19.68
N ILE A 95 11.90 23.20 -19.46
CA ILE A 95 11.75 22.56 -18.15
C ILE A 95 12.66 23.26 -17.11
N GLN A 96 13.88 23.63 -17.47
CA GLN A 96 14.79 24.32 -16.55
C GLN A 96 14.35 25.75 -16.20
N SER A 97 13.56 26.40 -17.07
CA SER A 97 13.07 27.76 -16.82
C SER A 97 11.86 27.83 -15.90
N GLU A 98 11.27 26.69 -15.55
CA GLU A 98 10.04 26.59 -14.76
C GLU A 98 10.30 25.92 -13.41
N GLN A 99 9.39 26.17 -12.47
CA GLN A 99 9.36 25.47 -11.19
C GLN A 99 8.26 24.42 -11.17
N TYR A 100 8.50 23.33 -10.46
CA TYR A 100 7.64 22.16 -10.44
C TYR A 100 7.35 21.69 -9.02
N SER A 101 6.17 21.14 -8.84
CA SER A 101 5.80 20.34 -7.69
C SER A 101 5.09 19.06 -8.14
N LEU A 102 5.15 18.02 -7.30
CA LEU A 102 4.40 16.79 -7.54
C LEU A 102 2.91 17.15 -7.52
N LYS A 103 2.15 16.69 -8.52
CA LYS A 103 0.71 16.89 -8.54
C LYS A 103 0.09 16.30 -7.26
N PRO A 104 -0.93 16.96 -6.68
CA PRO A 104 -1.65 16.36 -5.58
C PRO A 104 -2.25 15.02 -6.02
N ALA A 105 -2.26 14.05 -5.11
CA ALA A 105 -2.97 12.80 -5.36
C ALA A 105 -4.45 13.12 -5.63
N PRO A 106 -5.06 12.54 -6.68
CA PRO A 106 -6.48 12.73 -6.93
C PRO A 106 -7.27 12.17 -5.74
N SER A 107 -8.40 12.80 -5.40
CA SER A 107 -9.29 12.19 -4.41
C SER A 107 -10.03 11.03 -5.05
N LEU A 108 -10.13 9.92 -4.34
CA LEU A 108 -10.95 8.77 -4.70
C LEU A 108 -12.15 8.61 -3.74
N ASP A 109 -12.50 9.66 -3.00
CA ASP A 109 -13.55 9.62 -1.98
C ASP A 109 -14.93 9.43 -2.62
N GLU A 110 -15.21 10.08 -3.75
CA GLU A 110 -16.49 9.95 -4.45
C GLU A 110 -16.69 8.53 -4.98
N GLU A 111 -15.68 7.97 -5.66
CA GLU A 111 -15.70 6.59 -6.15
C GLU A 111 -15.83 5.58 -5.00
N TRP A 112 -15.15 5.85 -3.87
CA TRP A 112 -15.27 5.03 -2.67
C TRP A 112 -16.67 5.09 -2.05
N ASP A 113 -17.26 6.27 -1.95
CA ASP A 113 -18.57 6.49 -1.36
C ASP A 113 -19.67 5.87 -2.24
N GLU A 114 -19.61 6.04 -3.56
CA GLU A 114 -20.50 5.39 -4.51
C GLU A 114 -20.41 3.85 -4.43
N PHE A 115 -19.18 3.31 -4.41
CA PHE A 115 -18.95 1.89 -4.23
C PHE A 115 -19.52 1.38 -2.91
N THR A 116 -19.29 2.12 -1.84
CA THR A 116 -19.75 1.77 -0.49
C THR A 116 -21.27 1.78 -0.40
N GLU A 117 -21.91 2.81 -0.93
CA GLU A 117 -23.37 2.94 -0.97
C GLU A 117 -24.01 1.80 -1.77
N SER A 118 -23.45 1.50 -2.95
CA SER A 118 -23.88 0.38 -3.79
C SER A 118 -23.81 -0.97 -3.07
N LEU A 119 -22.75 -1.24 -2.30
CA LEU A 119 -22.59 -2.50 -1.57
C LEU A 119 -23.45 -2.59 -0.30
N LYS A 120 -23.66 -1.46 0.39
CA LYS A 120 -24.44 -1.40 1.63
C LYS A 120 -25.94 -1.44 1.36
N HIS A 121 -26.39 -0.71 0.34
CA HIS A 121 -27.81 -0.43 0.11
C HIS A 121 -28.31 -0.83 -1.30
N GLY A 122 -27.42 -1.28 -2.20
CA GLY A 122 -27.75 -1.76 -3.55
C GLY A 122 -27.42 -3.26 -3.77
N ASN A 123 -26.70 -3.55 -4.86
CA ASN A 123 -26.44 -4.92 -5.35
C ASN A 123 -25.10 -5.50 -4.89
N ARG A 124 -25.01 -5.93 -3.63
CA ARG A 124 -23.74 -6.43 -3.04
C ARG A 124 -23.01 -7.52 -3.83
N PHE A 125 -23.73 -8.48 -4.41
CA PHE A 125 -23.12 -9.65 -5.08
C PHE A 125 -22.83 -9.44 -6.57
N PHE A 126 -23.53 -8.48 -7.18
CA PHE A 126 -23.46 -8.19 -8.62
C PHE A 126 -23.31 -6.68 -8.85
N THR A 127 -22.41 -6.06 -8.07
CA THR A 127 -22.16 -4.62 -8.14
C THR A 127 -21.54 -4.24 -9.48
N GLN A 128 -22.04 -3.16 -10.06
CA GLN A 128 -21.37 -2.40 -11.10
C GLN A 128 -20.72 -1.19 -10.42
N THR A 129 -19.41 -1.04 -10.53
CA THR A 129 -18.65 0.04 -9.86
C THR A 129 -17.46 0.46 -10.71
N ASN A 130 -17.18 1.76 -10.66
CA ASN A 130 -15.95 2.39 -11.14
C ASN A 130 -14.68 1.87 -10.44
N LEU A 131 -14.76 1.36 -9.21
CA LEU A 131 -13.61 0.75 -8.55
C LEU A 131 -13.18 -0.61 -9.12
N LYS A 132 -13.98 -1.20 -10.02
CA LYS A 132 -13.65 -2.49 -10.63
C LYS A 132 -12.36 -2.42 -11.44
N ASP A 133 -12.15 -1.34 -12.19
CA ASP A 133 -10.97 -1.17 -13.02
C ASP A 133 -9.71 -1.02 -12.15
N TYR A 134 -9.82 -0.34 -11.00
CA TYR A 134 -8.75 -0.26 -10.00
C TYR A 134 -8.41 -1.62 -9.39
N LEU A 135 -9.43 -2.45 -9.10
CA LEU A 135 -9.23 -3.80 -8.60
C LEU A 135 -8.55 -4.71 -9.64
N GLU A 136 -8.92 -4.57 -10.92
CA GLU A 136 -8.30 -5.29 -12.03
C GLU A 136 -6.84 -4.84 -12.23
N ALA A 137 -6.57 -3.53 -12.23
CA ALA A 137 -5.22 -2.99 -12.29
C ALA A 137 -4.34 -3.47 -11.11
N ALA A 138 -4.88 -3.42 -9.89
CA ALA A 138 -4.18 -3.93 -8.71
C ALA A 138 -3.90 -5.44 -8.79
N PHE A 139 -4.82 -6.23 -9.37
CA PHE A 139 -4.58 -7.65 -9.61
C PHE A 139 -3.51 -7.89 -10.68
N ASN A 140 -3.50 -7.11 -11.75
CA ASN A 140 -2.48 -7.22 -12.81
C ASN A 140 -1.09 -6.86 -12.28
N LEU A 141 -0.98 -5.81 -11.48
CA LEU A 141 0.24 -5.47 -10.76
C LEU A 141 0.74 -6.62 -9.87
N LEU A 142 -0.17 -7.40 -9.28
CA LEU A 142 0.23 -8.45 -8.35
C LEU A 142 0.97 -9.58 -9.09
N ARG A 143 0.65 -9.79 -10.38
CA ARG A 143 1.31 -10.77 -11.23
C ARG A 143 2.75 -10.39 -11.59
N ALA A 144 3.14 -9.14 -11.31
CA ALA A 144 4.50 -8.65 -11.47
C ALA A 144 5.42 -9.20 -10.38
N GLU A 145 6.36 -10.08 -10.73
CA GLU A 145 7.37 -10.57 -9.77
C GLU A 145 8.26 -9.46 -9.17
N THR A 146 8.20 -8.25 -9.74
CA THR A 146 9.04 -7.11 -9.36
C THR A 146 8.33 -6.08 -8.48
N SER A 147 7.00 -6.11 -8.35
CA SER A 147 6.24 -5.04 -7.68
C SER A 147 6.32 -5.12 -6.14
N GLU A 148 6.34 -3.96 -5.48
CA GLU A 148 6.30 -3.85 -4.02
C GLU A 148 4.99 -4.31 -3.38
N ILE A 149 3.97 -4.59 -4.20
CA ILE A 149 2.68 -5.06 -3.72
C ILE A 149 2.69 -6.55 -3.41
N GLN A 150 3.72 -7.28 -3.81
CA GLN A 150 3.92 -8.66 -3.36
C GLN A 150 4.51 -8.67 -1.95
N TYR A 151 3.75 -9.17 -0.98
CA TYR A 151 4.29 -9.51 0.34
C TYR A 151 4.61 -10.99 0.38
N ARG A 152 5.88 -11.30 0.15
CA ARG A 152 6.38 -12.68 0.19
C ARG A 152 6.58 -13.12 1.62
N ILE A 153 5.85 -14.15 2.01
CA ILE A 153 6.07 -14.86 3.26
C ILE A 153 6.85 -16.12 2.88
N ASN A 154 7.99 -16.33 3.53
CA ASN A 154 8.78 -17.54 3.39
C ASN A 154 8.72 -18.36 4.69
N PRO A 155 9.12 -19.65 4.68
CA PRO A 155 9.04 -20.52 5.86
C PRO A 155 9.80 -20.02 7.10
N GLU A 156 10.84 -19.22 6.93
CA GLU A 156 11.60 -18.61 8.02
C GLU A 156 10.89 -17.43 8.71
N VAL A 157 9.89 -16.84 8.04
CA VAL A 157 9.15 -15.69 8.56
C VAL A 157 8.18 -16.14 9.64
N LYS A 158 8.37 -15.62 10.86
CA LYS A 158 7.48 -15.87 11.99
C LYS A 158 6.33 -14.88 11.97
N LEU A 159 5.12 -15.41 12.07
CA LEU A 159 3.90 -14.63 12.17
C LEU A 159 3.22 -14.87 13.52
N TYR A 160 2.42 -13.93 13.98
CA TYR A 160 1.89 -13.96 15.35
C TYR A 160 0.40 -13.69 15.39
N ARG A 161 -0.31 -14.41 16.26
CA ARG A 161 -1.72 -14.12 16.55
C ARG A 161 -1.97 -14.20 18.04
N GLY A 162 -2.67 -13.21 18.58
CA GLY A 162 -3.05 -13.16 19.98
C GLY A 162 -4.50 -13.52 20.25
N ARG A 163 -4.76 -13.94 21.49
CA ARG A 163 -6.09 -14.02 22.09
C ARG A 163 -6.02 -13.62 23.57
N ILE A 164 -6.94 -12.76 24.01
CA ILE A 164 -7.13 -12.45 25.43
C ILE A 164 -7.63 -13.70 26.14
N ASN A 165 -6.94 -14.11 27.19
CA ASN A 165 -7.28 -15.25 28.01
C ASN A 165 -8.54 -14.96 28.83
N LEU A 166 -9.44 -15.94 28.92
CA LEU A 166 -10.52 -15.89 29.92
C LEU A 166 -9.92 -16.13 31.32
N PRO A 167 -10.58 -15.67 32.40
CA PRO A 167 -10.13 -15.93 33.75
C PRO A 167 -9.80 -17.41 33.97
N ARG A 168 -8.59 -17.69 34.48
CA ARG A 168 -8.07 -19.05 34.73
C ARG A 168 -7.96 -19.96 33.50
N LYS A 169 -8.04 -19.41 32.27
CA LYS A 169 -7.93 -20.19 31.03
C LYS A 169 -6.82 -19.65 30.14
N ARG A 170 -5.80 -20.47 29.90
CA ARG A 170 -4.76 -20.21 28.90
C ARG A 170 -5.13 -20.87 27.57
N TYR A 171 -4.95 -20.16 26.47
CA TYR A 171 -5.06 -20.73 25.14
C TYR A 171 -3.72 -21.31 24.68
N TYR A 172 -3.79 -22.47 24.05
CA TYR A 172 -2.65 -23.14 23.44
C TYR A 172 -2.81 -23.18 21.92
N THR A 173 -1.81 -23.72 21.22
CA THR A 173 -1.69 -23.71 19.75
C THR A 173 -3.01 -23.97 19.00
N LYS A 174 -3.73 -25.05 19.32
CA LYS A 174 -5.03 -25.39 18.66
C LYS A 174 -6.10 -24.32 18.80
N SER A 175 -6.14 -23.62 19.93
CA SER A 175 -7.14 -22.56 20.19
C SER A 175 -6.77 -21.22 19.58
N LEU A 176 -5.56 -21.08 19.02
CA LEU A 176 -5.06 -19.83 18.44
C LEU A 176 -5.33 -19.73 16.94
N TYR A 177 -5.85 -20.77 16.28
CA TYR A 177 -6.27 -20.73 14.88
C TYR A 177 -7.51 -19.84 14.65
N ALA A 178 -7.97 -19.71 13.40
CA ALA A 178 -9.27 -19.13 13.10
C ALA A 178 -10.40 -19.89 13.80
N PRO A 179 -11.50 -19.22 14.21
CA PRO A 179 -12.67 -19.91 14.75
C PRO A 179 -13.25 -20.92 13.74
N PRO A 180 -13.98 -21.95 14.18
CA PRO A 180 -14.79 -22.78 13.29
C PRO A 180 -15.76 -21.93 12.47
N LYS A 181 -16.16 -22.41 11.28
CA LYS A 181 -17.04 -21.69 10.34
C LYS A 181 -18.31 -21.17 11.03
N GLN A 182 -18.95 -22.00 11.85
CA GLN A 182 -20.21 -21.67 12.54
C GLN A 182 -20.06 -20.51 13.54
N ASN A 183 -18.84 -20.28 14.04
CA ASN A 183 -18.54 -19.29 15.08
C ASN A 183 -17.65 -18.15 14.56
N THR A 184 -17.44 -18.06 13.25
CA THR A 184 -16.58 -17.01 12.67
C THR A 184 -17.36 -15.71 12.55
N PRO A 185 -16.98 -14.64 13.28
CA PRO A 185 -17.58 -13.33 13.11
C PRO A 185 -17.12 -12.68 11.79
N GLY A 186 -17.90 -11.71 11.31
CA GLY A 186 -17.41 -10.80 10.28
C GLY A 186 -16.26 -9.95 10.81
N GLY A 187 -15.20 -9.81 10.04
CA GLY A 187 -14.04 -8.98 10.33
C GLY A 187 -13.73 -8.01 9.19
N ARG A 188 -12.60 -7.32 9.27
CA ARG A 188 -12.20 -6.33 8.24
C ARG A 188 -12.06 -6.97 6.85
N ALA A 189 -11.50 -8.17 6.80
CA ALA A 189 -11.24 -8.87 5.54
C ALA A 189 -12.26 -9.97 5.24
N ASN A 190 -12.85 -10.59 6.26
CA ASN A 190 -13.66 -11.79 6.09
C ASN A 190 -15.16 -11.52 6.36
N PRO A 191 -16.06 -12.03 5.51
CA PRO A 191 -17.47 -12.09 5.85
C PRO A 191 -17.72 -13.00 7.05
N GLN A 192 -18.89 -12.84 7.66
CA GLN A 192 -19.37 -13.74 8.70
C GLN A 192 -19.43 -15.17 8.16
N TRP A 193 -19.09 -16.14 9.01
CA TRP A 193 -19.05 -17.58 8.70
C TRP A 193 -17.96 -18.06 7.72
N ILE A 194 -17.12 -17.15 7.22
CA ILE A 194 -15.98 -17.47 6.34
C ILE A 194 -14.67 -17.26 7.12
N PRO A 195 -13.99 -18.31 7.59
CA PRO A 195 -12.83 -18.18 8.47
C PRO A 195 -11.59 -17.75 7.70
N TYR A 196 -11.06 -16.56 8.01
CA TYR A 196 -9.70 -16.14 7.66
C TYR A 196 -8.80 -16.18 8.90
N LEU A 197 -7.49 -16.36 8.66
CA LEU A 197 -6.48 -16.36 9.71
C LEU A 197 -5.78 -14.99 9.75
N TYR A 198 -6.14 -14.18 10.74
CA TYR A 198 -5.47 -12.92 11.02
C TYR A 198 -4.17 -13.15 11.79
N LEU A 199 -3.09 -12.56 11.29
CA LEU A 199 -1.74 -12.65 11.82
C LEU A 199 -1.11 -11.26 11.82
N ALA A 200 -0.01 -11.10 12.54
CA ALA A 200 0.86 -9.95 12.50
C ALA A 200 2.31 -10.37 12.25
N ASP A 201 3.11 -9.46 11.72
CA ASP A 201 4.54 -9.69 11.47
C ASP A 201 5.41 -9.68 12.74
N ASN A 202 4.88 -9.21 13.88
CA ASN A 202 5.58 -9.20 15.16
C ASN A 202 4.62 -9.37 16.37
N GLU A 203 5.18 -9.78 17.53
CA GLU A 203 4.42 -10.03 18.76
C GLU A 203 3.73 -8.76 19.30
N VAL A 204 4.38 -7.59 19.20
CA VAL A 204 3.86 -6.31 19.71
C VAL A 204 2.59 -5.92 18.97
N THR A 205 2.59 -6.02 17.64
CA THR A 205 1.40 -5.80 16.81
C THR A 205 0.29 -6.80 17.14
N ALA A 206 0.61 -8.09 17.27
CA ALA A 206 -0.40 -9.10 17.64
C ALA A 206 -1.04 -8.83 19.01
N ILE A 207 -0.25 -8.36 19.99
CA ILE A 207 -0.76 -7.95 21.32
C ILE A 207 -1.64 -6.71 21.18
N ALA A 208 -1.19 -5.68 20.45
CA ALA A 208 -1.92 -4.43 20.32
C ALA A 208 -3.27 -4.58 19.61
N GLU A 209 -3.36 -5.43 18.58
CA GLU A 209 -4.61 -5.72 17.87
C GLU A 209 -5.63 -6.47 18.75
N CYS A 210 -5.18 -7.17 19.80
CA CYS A 210 -6.07 -7.77 20.78
C CYS A 210 -6.73 -6.72 21.70
N ARG A 211 -6.16 -5.51 21.79
CA ARG A 211 -6.62 -4.40 22.66
C ARG A 211 -6.84 -4.83 24.13
N PRO A 212 -5.84 -5.45 24.78
CA PRO A 212 -5.99 -5.90 26.14
C PRO A 212 -6.06 -4.73 27.14
N GLN A 213 -6.56 -5.02 28.34
CA GLN A 213 -6.51 -4.11 29.49
C GLN A 213 -5.35 -4.48 30.42
N ILE A 214 -4.88 -3.51 31.24
CA ILE A 214 -3.88 -3.75 32.28
C ILE A 214 -4.36 -4.88 33.21
N GLY A 215 -3.45 -5.80 33.53
CA GLY A 215 -3.71 -6.98 34.35
C GLY A 215 -4.28 -8.19 33.60
N GLN A 216 -4.80 -8.02 32.37
CA GLN A 216 -5.23 -9.16 31.56
C GLN A 216 -4.04 -9.99 31.09
N THR A 217 -4.29 -11.27 30.83
CA THR A 217 -3.29 -12.15 30.20
C THR A 217 -3.69 -12.46 28.77
N LEU A 218 -2.70 -12.64 27.90
CA LEU A 218 -2.89 -12.99 26.50
C LEU A 218 -2.05 -14.21 26.15
N SER A 219 -2.61 -15.08 25.33
CA SER A 219 -1.85 -16.13 24.67
C SER A 219 -1.49 -15.68 23.26
N ILE A 220 -0.21 -15.71 22.91
CA ILE A 220 0.31 -15.39 21.59
C ILE A 220 0.84 -16.66 20.94
N GLY A 221 0.27 -17.01 19.79
CA GLY A 221 0.72 -18.12 18.96
C GLY A 221 1.74 -17.65 17.94
N SER A 222 2.80 -18.43 17.76
CA SER A 222 3.75 -18.23 16.67
C SER A 222 3.43 -19.21 15.54
N PHE A 223 3.33 -18.66 14.34
CA PHE A 223 2.96 -19.35 13.11
C PHE A 223 4.12 -19.27 12.12
N ILE A 224 4.25 -20.34 11.34
CA ILE A 224 5.09 -20.41 10.14
C ILE A 224 4.24 -20.96 9.00
N ILE A 225 4.70 -20.79 7.78
CA ILE A 225 4.11 -21.43 6.60
C ILE A 225 5.10 -22.45 6.06
N ASP A 226 4.62 -23.58 5.55
CA ASP A 226 5.51 -24.65 5.07
C ASP A 226 5.97 -24.40 3.61
N THR A 227 5.13 -23.75 2.81
CA THR A 227 5.43 -23.36 1.41
C THR A 227 5.41 -21.84 1.29
N PRO A 228 6.39 -21.20 0.60
CA PRO A 228 6.35 -19.77 0.36
C PRO A 228 5.04 -19.33 -0.30
N VAL A 229 4.47 -18.23 0.18
CA VAL A 229 3.24 -17.65 -0.35
C VAL A 229 3.48 -16.17 -0.63
N SER A 230 3.01 -15.70 -1.79
CA SER A 230 2.95 -14.28 -2.12
C SER A 230 1.50 -13.81 -1.94
N ILE A 231 1.30 -12.83 -1.07
CA ILE A 231 0.01 -12.20 -0.82
C ILE A 231 0.01 -10.74 -1.29
N LEU A 232 -1.17 -10.17 -1.48
CA LEU A 232 -1.31 -8.77 -1.88
C LEU A 232 -1.10 -7.82 -0.71
N ARG A 233 -0.22 -6.83 -0.87
CA ARG A 233 0.04 -5.79 0.12
C ARG A 233 -0.63 -4.49 -0.27
N PHE A 234 -1.52 -4.01 0.58
CA PHE A 234 -2.00 -2.63 0.53
C PHE A 234 -1.09 -1.74 1.37
N LYS A 235 -0.46 -0.76 0.73
CA LYS A 235 0.39 0.28 1.33
C LYS A 235 0.49 1.45 0.37
N LEU A 236 1.02 2.59 0.84
CA LEU A 236 1.46 3.63 -0.09
C LEU A 236 2.61 3.11 -0.96
N LEU A 237 2.45 3.19 -2.28
CA LEU A 237 3.43 2.69 -3.25
C LEU A 237 4.51 3.73 -3.54
N ASP A 238 5.73 3.25 -3.81
CA ASP A 238 6.77 4.05 -4.43
C ASP A 238 6.33 4.46 -5.84
N LEU A 239 6.48 5.73 -6.18
CA LEU A 239 6.01 6.27 -7.46
C LEU A 239 6.75 5.63 -8.65
N MET A 240 8.03 5.30 -8.47
CA MET A 240 8.82 4.62 -9.51
C MET A 240 8.39 3.17 -9.69
N ASP A 241 7.95 2.47 -8.63
CA ASP A 241 7.40 1.11 -8.78
C ASP A 241 6.18 1.11 -9.69
N VAL A 242 5.30 2.09 -9.50
CA VAL A 242 4.10 2.26 -10.33
C VAL A 242 4.49 2.63 -11.76
N ILE A 243 5.36 3.62 -11.97
CA ILE A 243 5.81 4.04 -13.31
C ILE A 243 6.42 2.87 -14.08
N ILE A 244 7.28 2.08 -13.45
CA ILE A 244 7.90 0.91 -14.08
C ILE A 244 6.87 -0.17 -14.40
N SER A 245 5.80 -0.28 -13.59
CA SER A 245 4.72 -1.22 -13.87
C SER A 245 3.93 -0.85 -15.14
N TYR A 246 3.83 0.43 -15.50
CA TYR A 246 3.31 0.84 -16.82
C TYR A 246 4.26 0.44 -17.94
N GLU A 247 5.56 0.68 -17.76
CA GLU A 247 6.57 0.37 -18.78
C GLU A 247 6.56 -1.11 -19.18
N ILE A 248 6.34 -2.00 -18.22
CA ILE A 248 6.26 -3.45 -18.47
C ILE A 248 4.83 -3.95 -18.80
N GLY A 249 3.89 -3.03 -19.06
CA GLY A 249 2.56 -3.33 -19.58
C GLY A 249 1.57 -3.94 -18.58
N GLN A 250 1.72 -3.68 -17.28
CA GLN A 250 0.83 -4.23 -16.25
C GLN A 250 -0.34 -3.32 -15.89
N ILE A 251 -0.22 -2.03 -16.18
CA ILE A 251 -1.30 -1.06 -16.10
C ILE A 251 -1.30 -0.24 -17.39
N SER A 252 -2.49 0.12 -17.87
CA SER A 252 -2.66 0.95 -19.08
C SER A 252 -3.68 2.06 -18.91
N ASP A 253 -4.78 1.80 -18.19
CA ASP A 253 -6.01 2.60 -18.33
C ASP A 253 -6.28 3.56 -17.16
N ILE A 254 -5.46 3.48 -16.11
CA ILE A 254 -5.52 4.36 -14.93
C ILE A 254 -4.28 5.25 -15.00
N ASP A 255 -4.26 6.42 -14.34
CA ASP A 255 -3.03 7.19 -14.22
C ASP A 255 -2.21 6.75 -12.99
N VAL A 256 -0.92 7.10 -12.99
CA VAL A 256 0.05 6.70 -11.96
C VAL A 256 -0.36 7.16 -10.56
N LEU A 257 -0.92 8.37 -10.42
CA LEU A 257 -1.26 8.92 -9.10
C LEU A 257 -2.56 8.32 -8.59
N SER A 258 -3.55 8.09 -9.46
CA SER A 258 -4.81 7.43 -9.09
C SER A 258 -4.60 5.99 -8.62
N ILE A 259 -3.80 5.18 -9.32
CA ILE A 259 -3.52 3.81 -8.84
C ILE A 259 -2.74 3.82 -7.53
N ARG A 260 -1.79 4.75 -7.37
CA ARG A 260 -1.04 4.91 -6.12
C ARG A 260 -1.97 5.31 -4.96
N GLU A 261 -2.90 6.22 -5.20
CA GLU A 261 -3.89 6.64 -4.21
C GLU A 261 -4.86 5.52 -3.88
N PHE A 262 -5.28 4.71 -4.85
CA PHE A 262 -6.13 3.55 -4.60
C PHE A 262 -5.52 2.60 -3.55
N PHE A 263 -4.24 2.26 -3.67
CA PHE A 263 -3.57 1.42 -2.67
C PHE A 263 -3.47 2.09 -1.30
N SER A 264 -3.25 3.40 -1.27
CA SER A 264 -3.23 4.22 -0.04
C SER A 264 -4.60 4.20 0.65
N LEU A 265 -5.66 4.47 -0.11
CA LEU A 265 -7.06 4.46 0.32
C LEU A 265 -7.43 3.10 0.93
N ILE A 266 -7.23 2.00 0.19
CA ILE A 266 -7.59 0.67 0.69
C ILE A 266 -6.78 0.29 1.94
N SER A 267 -5.48 0.61 1.98
CA SER A 267 -4.67 0.43 3.19
C SER A 267 -5.25 1.20 4.37
N GLY A 268 -5.69 2.45 4.17
CA GLY A 268 -6.35 3.26 5.17
C GLY A 268 -7.67 2.64 5.67
N LYS A 269 -8.55 2.23 4.75
CA LYS A 269 -9.86 1.62 5.08
C LYS A 269 -9.70 0.29 5.83
N LEU A 270 -8.72 -0.55 5.47
CA LEU A 270 -8.38 -1.78 6.19
C LEU A 270 -7.78 -1.51 7.58
N SER A 271 -7.10 -0.39 7.77
CA SER A 271 -6.43 -0.02 9.03
C SER A 271 -7.35 0.71 10.00
N GLN A 272 -8.40 1.35 9.50
CA GLN A 272 -9.30 2.21 10.27
C GLN A 272 -10.03 1.44 11.40
N PRO A 273 -10.00 1.94 12.65
CA PRO A 273 -10.87 1.44 13.71
C PRO A 273 -12.34 1.74 13.38
N ILE A 274 -13.18 0.72 13.40
CA ILE A 274 -14.62 0.85 13.20
C ILE A 274 -15.35 0.59 14.51
N ASP A 275 -16.42 1.34 14.76
CA ASP A 275 -17.30 1.13 15.92
C ASP A 275 -17.91 -0.28 15.84
N PRO A 276 -17.71 -1.14 16.86
CA PRO A 276 -18.27 -2.48 16.90
C PRO A 276 -19.77 -2.54 16.59
N ASN A 277 -20.55 -1.52 16.96
CA ASN A 277 -22.01 -1.50 16.81
C ASN A 277 -22.47 -1.44 15.35
N ILE A 278 -21.69 -0.84 14.46
CA ILE A 278 -22.00 -0.71 13.02
C ILE A 278 -21.04 -1.51 12.14
N SER A 279 -20.09 -2.22 12.76
CA SER A 279 -19.00 -2.90 12.08
C SER A 279 -19.43 -3.90 11.01
N ALA A 280 -20.56 -4.58 11.20
CA ALA A 280 -21.10 -5.50 10.22
C ALA A 280 -21.42 -4.83 8.86
N LEU A 281 -21.90 -3.58 8.88
CA LEU A 281 -22.18 -2.80 7.67
C LEU A 281 -20.92 -2.13 7.13
N GLU A 282 -20.09 -1.55 7.99
CA GLU A 282 -18.88 -0.82 7.61
C GLU A 282 -17.77 -1.71 7.04
N TYR A 283 -17.74 -3.00 7.37
CA TYR A 283 -16.75 -3.93 6.80
C TYR A 283 -17.13 -4.45 5.41
N ILE A 284 -18.35 -4.25 4.93
CA ILE A 284 -18.78 -4.82 3.63
C ILE A 284 -17.84 -4.40 2.48
N PRO A 285 -17.43 -3.13 2.31
CA PRO A 285 -16.57 -2.75 1.20
C PRO A 285 -15.20 -3.43 1.23
N THR A 286 -14.58 -3.51 2.41
CA THR A 286 -13.26 -4.15 2.57
C THR A 286 -13.33 -5.68 2.44
N GLN A 287 -14.41 -6.29 2.93
CA GLN A 287 -14.70 -7.72 2.71
C GLN A 287 -14.89 -8.04 1.23
N TYR A 288 -15.66 -7.22 0.49
CA TYR A 288 -15.85 -7.40 -0.95
C TYR A 288 -14.51 -7.39 -1.69
N ILE A 289 -13.65 -6.42 -1.39
CA ILE A 289 -12.31 -6.32 -2.01
C ILE A 289 -11.49 -7.59 -1.71
N CYS A 290 -11.52 -8.09 -0.47
CA CYS A 290 -10.81 -9.31 -0.11
C CYS A 290 -11.37 -10.54 -0.85
N GLU A 291 -12.70 -10.66 -0.97
CA GLU A 291 -13.34 -11.75 -1.72
C GLU A 291 -13.08 -11.65 -3.22
N TYR A 292 -13.00 -10.44 -3.79
CA TYR A 292 -12.58 -10.22 -5.18
C TYR A 292 -11.19 -10.82 -5.42
N PHE A 293 -10.18 -10.46 -4.62
CA PHE A 293 -8.83 -11.00 -4.78
C PHE A 293 -8.77 -12.50 -4.50
N LYS A 294 -9.52 -12.99 -3.51
CA LYS A 294 -9.65 -14.42 -3.25
C LYS A 294 -10.21 -15.18 -4.45
N SER A 295 -11.23 -14.62 -5.12
CA SER A 295 -11.84 -15.23 -6.31
C SER A 295 -10.86 -15.36 -7.49
N LYS A 296 -9.82 -14.51 -7.52
CA LYS A 296 -8.73 -14.55 -8.49
C LYS A 296 -7.56 -15.43 -8.07
N GLY A 297 -7.67 -16.16 -6.95
CA GLY A 297 -6.65 -17.09 -6.46
C GLY A 297 -5.59 -16.47 -5.55
N VAL A 298 -5.72 -15.20 -5.16
CA VAL A 298 -4.83 -14.59 -4.15
C VAL A 298 -5.05 -15.29 -2.81
N GLN A 299 -3.96 -15.58 -2.09
CA GLN A 299 -4.01 -16.41 -0.86
C GLN A 299 -4.22 -15.60 0.44
N GLY A 300 -4.11 -14.28 0.37
CA GLY A 300 -4.33 -13.38 1.49
C GLY A 300 -4.01 -11.92 1.15
N ILE A 301 -4.10 -11.07 2.16
CA ILE A 301 -3.70 -9.66 2.08
C ILE A 301 -2.84 -9.25 3.26
N ALA A 302 -2.00 -8.23 3.07
CA ALA A 302 -1.23 -7.55 4.08
C ALA A 302 -1.56 -6.04 4.09
N TYR A 303 -1.66 -5.43 5.26
CA TYR A 303 -1.96 -4.01 5.42
C TYR A 303 -1.34 -3.46 6.72
N ALA A 304 -1.19 -2.15 6.82
CA ALA A 304 -0.57 -1.52 7.99
C ALA A 304 -1.39 -1.74 9.27
N SER A 305 -0.73 -1.90 10.42
CA SER A 305 -1.40 -1.80 11.73
C SER A 305 -1.51 -0.34 12.13
N SER A 306 -2.74 0.11 12.40
CA SER A 306 -3.01 1.44 12.95
C SER A 306 -2.53 1.62 14.39
N MET A 307 -2.12 0.53 15.06
CA MET A 307 -1.74 0.55 16.47
C MET A 307 -0.22 0.64 16.69
N THR A 308 0.59 0.09 15.78
CA THR A 308 2.01 -0.23 16.10
C THR A 308 3.02 -0.04 14.97
N GLY A 309 2.61 0.36 13.77
CA GLY A 309 3.53 0.47 12.62
C GLY A 309 4.00 -0.87 12.03
N GLY A 310 3.65 -2.00 12.65
CA GLY A 310 3.82 -3.34 12.06
C GLY A 310 2.77 -3.65 10.99
N THR A 311 2.81 -4.87 10.47
CA THR A 311 1.95 -5.34 9.38
C THR A 311 0.94 -6.37 9.87
N ASN A 312 -0.33 -6.14 9.56
CA ASN A 312 -1.40 -7.11 9.71
C ASN A 312 -1.51 -7.95 8.44
N ILE A 313 -1.77 -9.24 8.61
CA ILE A 313 -1.91 -10.22 7.52
C ILE A 313 -3.23 -10.95 7.72
N ALA A 314 -4.03 -11.09 6.66
CA ALA A 314 -5.21 -11.95 6.65
C ALA A 314 -5.03 -13.02 5.57
N LEU A 315 -4.78 -14.26 5.98
CA LEU A 315 -4.74 -15.41 5.08
C LEU A 315 -6.16 -15.91 4.85
N PHE A 316 -6.54 -16.06 3.58
CA PHE A 316 -7.88 -16.45 3.17
C PHE A 316 -8.17 -17.93 3.41
N ASP A 317 -7.12 -18.76 3.46
CA ASP A 317 -7.17 -20.13 3.93
C ASP A 317 -6.32 -20.28 5.21
N PRO A 318 -6.94 -20.51 6.38
CA PRO A 318 -6.23 -20.75 7.63
C PRO A 318 -5.27 -21.95 7.61
N SER A 319 -5.44 -22.90 6.68
CA SER A 319 -4.60 -24.11 6.59
C SER A 319 -3.18 -23.82 6.11
N ILE A 320 -2.96 -22.67 5.46
CA ILE A 320 -1.66 -22.23 4.92
C ILE A 320 -0.61 -22.07 6.04
N ALA A 321 -1.02 -21.70 7.24
CA ALA A 321 -0.12 -21.43 8.35
C ALA A 321 -0.29 -22.42 9.49
N ARG A 322 0.85 -22.81 10.08
CA ARG A 322 0.93 -23.76 11.19
C ARG A 322 1.43 -23.10 12.45
N CYS A 323 0.61 -23.14 13.50
CA CYS A 323 1.00 -22.70 14.83
C CYS A 323 1.92 -23.75 15.48
N TYR A 324 3.17 -23.38 15.77
CA TYR A 324 4.16 -24.32 16.32
C TYR A 324 4.45 -24.08 17.81
N THR A 325 4.14 -22.91 18.35
CA THR A 325 4.28 -22.64 19.79
C THR A 325 3.31 -21.56 20.26
N SER A 326 3.11 -21.48 21.58
CA SER A 326 2.29 -20.46 22.21
C SER A 326 2.91 -19.96 23.52
N LYS A 327 3.07 -18.65 23.64
CA LYS A 327 3.53 -17.97 24.86
C LYS A 327 2.36 -17.28 25.56
N CYS A 328 2.49 -17.04 26.86
CA CYS A 328 1.51 -16.29 27.64
C CYS A 328 2.16 -15.03 28.19
N TYR A 329 1.49 -13.89 28.03
CA TYR A 329 1.93 -12.59 28.53
C TYR A 329 0.90 -12.04 29.51
N LYS A 330 1.34 -11.23 30.47
CA LYS A 330 0.50 -10.38 31.30
C LYS A 330 0.75 -8.94 30.87
N ILE A 331 -0.31 -8.13 30.78
CA ILE A 331 -0.17 -6.72 30.45
C ILE A 331 0.06 -5.93 31.73
N ASP A 332 1.25 -5.36 31.86
CA ASP A 332 1.60 -4.57 33.03
C ASP A 332 1.33 -3.07 32.82
N ASP A 333 1.44 -2.56 31.59
CA ASP A 333 1.23 -1.14 31.27
C ASP A 333 0.68 -0.92 29.84
N ILE A 334 0.01 0.22 29.60
CA ILE A 334 -0.50 0.66 28.30
C ILE A 334 -0.27 2.16 28.13
N ASN A 335 0.44 2.53 27.06
CA ASN A 335 0.76 3.93 26.73
C ASN A 335 -0.21 4.49 25.69
N TYR A 336 -0.94 5.55 26.04
CA TYR A 336 -1.86 6.24 25.14
C TYR A 336 -1.28 7.56 24.65
N LYS A 337 -1.32 7.77 23.32
CA LYS A 337 -1.17 9.10 22.72
C LYS A 337 -2.56 9.66 22.46
N HIS A 338 -2.82 10.89 22.90
CA HIS A 338 -4.12 11.53 22.73
C HIS A 338 -3.95 13.00 22.33
N ASN A 339 -4.97 13.53 21.65
CA ASN A 339 -5.09 14.95 21.31
C ASN A 339 -6.47 15.44 21.76
N ARG A 340 -6.57 16.70 22.21
CA ARG A 340 -7.85 17.30 22.56
C ARG A 340 -8.60 17.65 21.28
N VAL A 341 -9.76 17.04 21.05
CA VAL A 341 -10.65 17.42 19.94
C VAL A 341 -11.42 18.68 20.35
N THR A 342 -11.14 19.81 19.70
CA THR A 342 -11.99 21.00 19.78
C THR A 342 -13.13 20.84 18.78
N LYS A 343 -14.38 21.14 19.18
CA LYS A 343 -15.50 21.14 18.24
C LYS A 343 -15.17 22.09 17.08
N LYS A 344 -15.14 21.60 15.84
CA LYS A 344 -15.22 22.46 14.65
C LYS A 344 -16.49 23.30 14.82
N SER A 345 -16.36 24.63 14.91
CA SER A 345 -17.49 25.53 14.80
C SER A 345 -18.19 25.23 13.49
N LYS A 346 -19.47 24.83 13.55
CA LYS A 346 -20.33 24.80 12.37
C LYS A 346 -20.32 26.22 11.79
N GLY A 347 -19.63 26.42 10.68
CA GLY A 347 -19.71 27.66 9.92
C GLY A 347 -21.11 27.77 9.37
N ASN A 348 -21.96 28.55 10.03
CA ASN A 348 -23.17 29.05 9.40
C ASN A 348 -22.74 30.04 8.31
N LYS A 349 -22.75 29.58 7.05
CA LYS A 349 -23.03 30.45 5.92
C LYS A 349 -24.53 30.73 5.92
N VAL A 350 -24.91 31.92 6.37
CA VAL A 350 -26.04 32.66 5.77
C VAL A 350 -25.61 34.12 5.71
N SER A 351 -25.09 34.52 4.57
CA SER A 351 -25.10 35.89 4.10
C SER A 351 -26.51 36.18 3.59
N VAL A 352 -27.21 37.12 4.22
CA VAL A 352 -28.22 37.94 3.55
C VAL A 352 -28.03 39.36 4.07
N ASP A 353 -27.39 40.18 3.25
CA ASP A 353 -27.59 41.62 3.25
C ASP A 353 -29.08 41.90 3.07
N MET A 354 -29.64 42.84 3.84
CA MET A 354 -30.35 43.99 3.26
C MET A 354 -30.95 44.94 4.31
N LEU A 355 -30.72 46.23 4.04
CA LEU A 355 -31.62 47.38 4.16
C LEU A 355 -31.60 48.25 5.45
N THR A 356 -30.94 49.40 5.27
CA THR A 356 -31.44 50.79 5.50
C THR A 356 -32.05 51.14 6.85
N ALA A 357 -31.36 51.98 7.63
CA ALA A 357 -31.49 53.46 7.61
C ALA A 357 -30.43 54.07 8.53
#